data_AF-A0A4S1CDK3-F1
#
_entry.id   AF-A0A4S1CDK3-F1
#
_cell.length_a   1.000
_cell.length_b   1.000
_cell.length_c   1.000
_cell.angle_alpha   90.00
_cell.angle_beta   90.00
_cell.angle_gamma   90.00
#
_symmetry.space_group_name_H-M   'P 1'
#
loop_
_entity.id
_entity.type
_entity.pdbx_description
1 polymer ?
#
loop_
_entity_poly.entity_id
_entity_poly.type
_entity_poly.pdbx_seq_one_letter_code
_entity_poly.pdbx_strand_id
1 'polypeptide(L)'
;MKQHTEILIMILLALLYVASAAAQDNALLMFKLKPGATGKVCMDCHVNIQETVKKPFVHTPVKSGDCTGCHNPHTSSHGKLLAADSKQICAQCHATVIPADARSSHKPVAEGNCMKCHSPHASENRFNMLRAGNALCLDCHKAMGDTLAKVKHKHSPVTTGCLTCHLPHASSKAGFLLKDEVPALCTGCHKVDKPIFIKQHMNYPVAKARCTACHDPHGSDMPSLLYNNVHKPVASKMCSQCHNDATSSSPLQTKRSGSELCKECHSDMVNSTFAKNKVHWPLLGKQGCLTCHNPHAAKEKGLLKADLITVCGSCHKDTIQRQEKSLTKHDPIQKGNCMACHDPHASNSQFLTNKPSIIDVCGKCHDWQKHSTHPIGDKIKDKRNKNLTMQCLSCHRAHGTEYKHFIPFPTTSDLCTQCHDQYKR
;
A
#
# COMPACT_ATOMS: atom_id res chain seq x y z
N MET A 1 -39.60 -15.23 -48.32
CA MET A 1 -38.41 -14.98 -47.48
C MET A 1 -38.56 -13.80 -46.53
N LYS A 2 -38.99 -12.59 -46.95
CA LYS A 2 -39.18 -11.43 -46.05
C LYS A 2 -40.14 -11.67 -44.87
N GLN A 3 -41.24 -12.38 -45.10
CA GLN A 3 -42.30 -12.58 -44.10
C GLN A 3 -41.88 -13.49 -42.92
N HIS A 4 -40.97 -14.45 -43.16
CA HIS A 4 -40.44 -15.31 -42.10
C HIS A 4 -39.41 -14.59 -41.23
N THR A 5 -38.69 -13.61 -41.78
CA THR A 5 -37.71 -12.81 -41.03
C THR A 5 -38.39 -11.83 -40.08
N GLU A 6 -39.52 -11.23 -40.48
CA GLU A 6 -40.31 -10.32 -39.61
C GLU A 6 -40.98 -11.06 -38.44
N ILE A 7 -41.50 -12.26 -38.68
CA ILE A 7 -42.09 -13.11 -37.63
C ILE A 7 -41.01 -13.54 -36.61
N LEU A 8 -39.81 -13.87 -37.08
CA LEU A 8 -38.70 -14.26 -36.19
C LEU A 8 -38.22 -13.08 -35.32
N ILE A 9 -38.17 -11.87 -35.88
CA ILE A 9 -37.83 -10.64 -35.14
C ILE A 9 -38.91 -10.31 -34.10
N MET A 10 -40.19 -10.45 -34.45
CA MET A 10 -41.32 -10.23 -33.53
C MET A 10 -41.31 -11.25 -32.38
N ILE A 11 -40.99 -12.52 -32.65
CA ILE A 11 -40.87 -13.56 -31.62
C ILE A 11 -39.66 -13.30 -30.70
N LEU A 12 -38.51 -12.88 -31.25
CA LEU A 12 -37.34 -12.50 -30.46
C LEU A 12 -37.59 -11.27 -29.59
N LEU A 13 -38.30 -10.25 -30.11
CA LEU A 13 -38.71 -9.07 -29.34
C LEU A 13 -39.74 -9.43 -28.26
N ALA A 14 -40.69 -10.32 -28.54
CA ALA A 14 -41.63 -10.82 -27.55
C ALA A 14 -40.95 -11.64 -26.45
N LEU A 15 -39.97 -12.49 -26.79
CA LEU A 15 -39.18 -13.26 -25.82
C LEU A 15 -38.30 -12.36 -24.94
N LEU A 16 -37.71 -11.31 -25.52
CA LEU A 16 -36.98 -10.28 -24.75
C LEU A 16 -37.91 -9.52 -23.80
N TYR A 17 -39.14 -9.21 -24.24
CA TYR A 17 -40.15 -8.53 -23.41
C TYR A 17 -40.64 -9.40 -22.24
N VAL A 18 -40.86 -10.70 -22.48
CA VAL A 18 -41.27 -11.67 -21.44
C VAL A 18 -40.15 -11.89 -20.42
N ALA A 19 -38.89 -11.92 -20.85
CA ALA A 19 -37.75 -12.03 -19.93
C ALA A 19 -37.60 -10.79 -19.03
N SER A 20 -37.88 -9.58 -19.53
CA SER A 20 -37.89 -8.37 -18.72
C SER A 20 -39.06 -8.30 -17.74
N ALA A 21 -40.24 -8.81 -18.11
CA ALA A 21 -41.41 -8.85 -17.23
C ALA A 21 -41.22 -9.84 -16.07
N ALA A 22 -40.65 -11.02 -16.33
CA ALA A 22 -40.38 -12.03 -15.30
C ALA A 22 -39.36 -11.58 -14.24
N ALA A 23 -38.40 -10.72 -14.61
CA ALA A 23 -37.44 -10.16 -13.67
C ALA A 23 -38.07 -9.13 -12.70
N GLN A 24 -39.06 -8.35 -13.17
CA GLN A 24 -39.81 -7.38 -12.35
C GLN A 24 -40.80 -8.08 -11.40
N ASP A 25 -41.47 -9.14 -11.84
CA ASP A 25 -42.41 -9.91 -11.01
C ASP A 25 -41.72 -10.62 -9.83
N ASN A 26 -40.47 -11.07 -10.00
CA ASN A 26 -39.71 -11.74 -8.94
C ASN A 26 -39.42 -10.84 -7.72
N ALA A 27 -39.21 -9.54 -7.90
CA ALA A 27 -38.95 -8.61 -6.79
C ALA A 27 -40.22 -8.27 -5.99
N LEU A 28 -41.37 -8.15 -6.66
CA LEU A 28 -42.68 -7.95 -6.03
C LEU A 28 -43.09 -9.16 -5.18
N LEU A 29 -42.80 -10.37 -5.67
CA LEU A 29 -43.04 -11.62 -4.96
C LEU A 29 -42.07 -11.82 -3.78
N MET A 30 -40.78 -11.46 -3.93
CA MET A 30 -39.77 -11.61 -2.87
C MET A 30 -40.13 -10.82 -1.59
N PHE A 31 -40.64 -9.60 -1.74
CA PHE A 31 -40.95 -8.73 -0.60
C PHE A 31 -42.46 -8.56 -0.33
N LYS A 32 -43.33 -9.33 -1.02
CA LYS A 32 -44.79 -9.26 -0.93
C LYS A 32 -45.34 -7.84 -1.12
N LEU A 33 -44.83 -7.14 -2.12
CA LEU A 33 -45.26 -5.79 -2.44
C LEU A 33 -46.54 -5.81 -3.28
N LYS A 34 -47.39 -4.80 -3.09
CA LYS A 34 -48.56 -4.61 -3.96
C LYS A 34 -48.09 -4.39 -5.41
N PRO A 35 -48.76 -4.97 -6.43
CA PRO A 35 -48.41 -4.70 -7.82
C PRO A 35 -48.32 -3.20 -8.12
N GLY A 36 -47.21 -2.76 -8.72
CA GLY A 36 -46.92 -1.35 -8.99
C GLY A 36 -46.34 -0.55 -7.82
N ALA A 37 -46.02 -1.17 -6.67
CA ALA A 37 -45.37 -0.52 -5.53
C ALA A 37 -43.84 -0.37 -5.75
N THR A 38 -43.46 0.35 -6.80
CA THR A 38 -42.08 0.73 -7.12
C THR A 38 -42.00 2.23 -7.41
N GLY A 39 -40.81 2.83 -7.30
CA GLY A 39 -40.59 4.24 -7.63
C GLY A 39 -41.45 5.23 -6.83
N LYS A 40 -42.57 5.68 -7.41
CA LYS A 40 -43.41 6.78 -6.89
C LYS A 40 -43.87 6.54 -5.45
N VAL A 41 -44.36 5.33 -5.15
CA VAL A 41 -44.82 4.96 -3.79
C VAL A 41 -43.70 5.11 -2.76
N CYS A 42 -42.48 4.74 -3.12
CA CYS A 42 -41.32 4.91 -2.25
C CYS A 42 -41.01 6.39 -2.03
N MET A 43 -41.14 7.22 -3.06
CA MET A 43 -40.84 8.65 -3.01
C MET A 43 -41.87 9.46 -2.20
N ASP A 44 -43.11 9.00 -2.07
CA ASP A 44 -44.14 9.66 -1.24
C ASP A 44 -43.70 9.76 0.24
N CYS A 45 -42.87 8.81 0.71
CA CYS A 45 -42.27 8.84 2.04
C CYS A 45 -40.78 9.25 2.03
N HIS A 46 -40.01 8.87 1.01
CA HIS A 46 -38.59 9.20 0.90
C HIS A 46 -38.34 10.56 0.22
N VAL A 47 -38.94 11.62 0.76
CA VAL A 47 -38.88 12.99 0.21
C VAL A 47 -37.44 13.51 0.03
N ASN A 48 -36.52 13.13 0.91
CA ASN A 48 -35.10 13.53 0.81
C ASN A 48 -34.37 12.93 -0.40
N ILE A 49 -34.84 11.78 -0.92
CA ILE A 49 -34.27 11.17 -2.12
C ILE A 49 -34.72 11.92 -3.37
N GLN A 50 -35.92 12.53 -3.35
CA GLN A 50 -36.42 13.32 -4.48
C GLN A 50 -35.47 14.47 -4.85
N GLU A 51 -34.88 15.14 -3.85
CA GLU A 51 -33.86 16.17 -4.10
C GLU A 51 -32.54 15.58 -4.62
N THR A 52 -32.17 14.37 -4.16
CA THR A 52 -30.95 13.71 -4.60
C THR A 52 -31.03 13.30 -6.07
N VAL A 53 -32.18 12.79 -6.53
CA VAL A 53 -32.36 12.34 -7.92
C VAL A 53 -32.52 13.49 -8.93
N LYS A 54 -32.63 14.74 -8.46
CA LYS A 54 -32.56 15.93 -9.34
C LYS A 54 -31.14 16.22 -9.84
N LYS A 55 -30.12 15.58 -9.27
CA LYS A 55 -28.73 15.78 -9.69
C LYS A 55 -28.51 15.28 -11.13
N PRO A 56 -27.54 15.86 -11.87
CA PRO A 56 -27.35 15.57 -13.30
C PRO A 56 -27.06 14.10 -13.62
N PHE A 57 -26.32 13.41 -12.76
CA PHE A 57 -25.97 12.01 -12.96
C PHE A 57 -26.75 11.16 -11.95
N VAL A 58 -27.81 10.50 -12.42
CA VAL A 58 -28.61 9.57 -11.63
C VAL A 58 -28.21 8.14 -12.00
N HIS A 59 -28.02 7.30 -10.99
CA HIS A 59 -27.73 5.89 -11.17
C HIS A 59 -28.90 5.15 -11.82
N THR A 60 -28.63 4.30 -12.81
CA THR A 60 -29.66 3.71 -13.69
C THR A 60 -30.81 3.03 -12.95
N PRO A 61 -30.60 2.14 -11.96
CA PRO A 61 -31.69 1.52 -11.20
C PRO A 61 -32.60 2.53 -10.48
N VAL A 62 -32.01 3.62 -9.98
CA VAL A 62 -32.74 4.67 -9.28
C VAL A 62 -33.54 5.52 -10.26
N LYS A 63 -32.96 5.81 -11.43
CA LYS A 63 -33.65 6.50 -12.52
C LYS A 63 -34.87 5.70 -13.03
N SER A 64 -34.79 4.37 -13.03
CA SER A 64 -35.91 3.48 -13.39
C SER A 64 -36.91 3.23 -12.25
N GLY A 65 -36.70 3.81 -11.06
CA GLY A 65 -37.57 3.58 -9.90
C GLY A 65 -37.44 2.19 -9.27
N ASP A 66 -36.37 1.46 -9.58
CA ASP A 66 -36.07 0.15 -8.98
C ASP A 66 -35.34 0.33 -7.66
N CYS A 67 -36.12 0.60 -6.61
CA CYS A 67 -35.59 0.72 -5.25
C CYS A 67 -35.30 -0.65 -4.64
N THR A 68 -36.07 -1.68 -5.02
CA THR A 68 -36.06 -3.00 -4.40
C THR A 68 -34.94 -3.90 -4.87
N GLY A 69 -34.32 -3.60 -6.02
CA GLY A 69 -33.09 -4.26 -6.46
C GLY A 69 -31.92 -4.05 -5.49
N CYS A 70 -31.96 -2.97 -4.69
CA CYS A 70 -30.93 -2.67 -3.70
C CYS A 70 -31.44 -2.65 -2.25
N HIS A 71 -32.71 -2.30 -2.03
CA HIS A 71 -33.28 -2.13 -0.70
C HIS A 71 -34.36 -3.15 -0.37
N ASN A 72 -34.42 -3.58 0.89
CA ASN A 72 -35.57 -4.27 1.45
C ASN A 72 -36.47 -3.25 2.16
N PRO A 73 -37.67 -2.94 1.64
CA PRO A 73 -38.51 -1.87 2.18
C PRO A 73 -39.14 -2.17 3.55
N HIS A 74 -39.07 -3.40 4.03
CA HIS A 74 -39.68 -3.80 5.31
C HIS A 74 -38.64 -3.90 6.43
N THR A 75 -37.63 -4.75 6.27
CA THR A 75 -36.62 -4.97 7.30
C THR A 75 -35.33 -5.53 6.70
N SER A 76 -34.19 -5.11 7.24
CA SER A 76 -32.90 -5.66 6.88
C SER A 76 -31.94 -5.64 8.06
N SER A 77 -31.12 -6.69 8.15
CA SER A 77 -29.94 -6.74 9.02
C SER A 77 -28.79 -5.86 8.50
N HIS A 78 -28.91 -5.31 7.29
CA HIS A 78 -27.93 -4.43 6.68
C HIS A 78 -28.36 -2.96 6.84
N GLY A 79 -27.38 -2.09 7.11
CA GLY A 79 -27.63 -0.66 7.33
C GLY A 79 -28.38 -0.02 6.16
N LYS A 80 -29.22 0.97 6.47
CA LYS A 80 -30.04 1.71 5.47
C LYS A 80 -30.96 0.81 4.64
N LEU A 81 -31.44 -0.29 5.23
CA LEU A 81 -32.39 -1.21 4.60
C LEU A 81 -31.87 -1.84 3.30
N LEU A 82 -30.58 -2.12 3.20
CA LEU A 82 -30.03 -2.80 2.01
C LEU A 82 -30.49 -4.27 1.96
N ALA A 83 -30.81 -4.79 0.78
CA ALA A 83 -31.31 -6.17 0.62
C ALA A 83 -30.23 -7.25 0.90
N ALA A 84 -28.95 -6.88 0.81
CA ALA A 84 -27.79 -7.72 1.09
C ALA A 84 -26.57 -6.83 1.44
N ASP A 85 -25.39 -7.43 1.59
CA ASP A 85 -24.16 -6.66 1.76
C ASP A 85 -23.87 -5.77 0.53
N SER A 86 -23.29 -4.59 0.75
CA SER A 86 -23.01 -3.63 -0.31
C SER A 86 -22.19 -4.23 -1.45
N LYS A 87 -21.21 -5.10 -1.15
CA LYS A 87 -20.39 -5.75 -2.18
C LYS A 87 -21.23 -6.66 -3.07
N GLN A 88 -22.15 -7.42 -2.47
CA GLN A 88 -23.00 -8.37 -3.17
C GLN A 88 -24.01 -7.65 -4.06
N ILE A 89 -24.69 -6.62 -3.54
CA ILE A 89 -25.66 -5.82 -4.31
C ILE A 89 -24.99 -5.23 -5.54
N CYS A 90 -23.86 -4.54 -5.36
CA CYS A 90 -23.16 -3.93 -6.48
C CYS A 90 -22.70 -4.98 -7.50
N ALA A 91 -22.18 -6.13 -7.05
CA ALA A 91 -21.65 -7.18 -7.90
C ALA A 91 -22.71 -7.88 -8.79
N GLN A 92 -23.99 -7.83 -8.42
CA GLN A 92 -25.08 -8.37 -9.26
C GLN A 92 -25.08 -7.74 -10.65
N CYS A 93 -24.78 -6.45 -10.75
CA CYS A 93 -24.68 -5.72 -12.02
C CYS A 93 -23.23 -5.39 -12.42
N HIS A 94 -22.33 -5.22 -11.45
CA HIS A 94 -20.94 -4.81 -11.65
C HIS A 94 -19.93 -5.94 -11.45
N ALA A 95 -20.23 -7.13 -11.99
CA ALA A 95 -19.44 -8.35 -11.79
C ALA A 95 -17.98 -8.25 -12.28
N THR A 96 -17.68 -7.34 -13.22
CA THR A 96 -16.36 -7.23 -13.88
C THR A 96 -15.49 -6.09 -13.35
N VAL A 97 -15.87 -5.46 -12.23
CA VAL A 97 -15.10 -4.34 -11.64
C VAL A 97 -13.71 -4.77 -11.16
N ILE A 98 -13.59 -6.00 -10.66
CA ILE A 98 -12.30 -6.64 -10.36
C ILE A 98 -12.20 -7.88 -11.26
N PRO A 99 -11.40 -7.83 -12.35
CA PRO A 99 -11.16 -8.99 -13.20
C PRO A 99 -10.53 -10.15 -12.42
N ALA A 100 -10.82 -11.39 -12.83
CA ALA A 100 -10.25 -12.58 -12.20
C ALA A 100 -8.72 -12.65 -12.31
N ASP A 101 -8.16 -12.06 -13.37
CA ASP A 101 -6.72 -11.97 -13.63
C ASP A 101 -6.09 -10.67 -13.08
N ALA A 102 -6.78 -9.96 -12.19
CA ALA A 102 -6.27 -8.72 -11.61
C ALA A 102 -4.93 -8.96 -10.88
N ARG A 103 -3.87 -8.30 -11.36
CA ARG A 103 -2.55 -8.29 -10.72
C ARG A 103 -2.48 -7.28 -9.58
N SER A 104 -3.34 -6.26 -9.60
CA SER A 104 -3.54 -5.36 -8.47
C SER A 104 -5.00 -4.91 -8.37
N SER A 105 -5.48 -4.75 -7.15
CA SER A 105 -6.82 -4.28 -6.83
C SER A 105 -6.75 -3.17 -5.80
N HIS A 106 -7.57 -2.14 -5.98
CA HIS A 106 -7.63 -1.02 -5.06
C HIS A 106 -8.33 -1.49 -3.77
N LYS A 107 -7.68 -1.29 -2.62
CA LYS A 107 -8.16 -1.81 -1.32
C LYS A 107 -9.64 -1.48 -1.03
N PRO A 108 -10.12 -0.23 -1.18
CA PRO A 108 -11.54 0.07 -0.97
C PRO A 108 -12.47 -0.75 -1.86
N VAL A 109 -12.08 -1.06 -3.09
CA VAL A 109 -12.89 -1.84 -4.03
C VAL A 109 -12.87 -3.32 -3.67
N ALA A 110 -11.70 -3.86 -3.32
CA ALA A 110 -11.56 -5.26 -2.87
C ALA A 110 -12.41 -5.55 -1.62
N GLU A 111 -12.49 -4.58 -0.71
CA GLU A 111 -13.30 -4.60 0.51
C GLU A 111 -14.79 -4.30 0.27
N GLY A 112 -15.22 -3.97 -0.95
CA GLY A 112 -16.62 -3.65 -1.25
C GLY A 112 -17.08 -2.26 -0.81
N ASN A 113 -16.15 -1.37 -0.45
CA ASN A 113 -16.42 0.00 -0.01
C ASN A 113 -16.70 0.96 -1.19
N CYS A 114 -17.57 0.57 -2.13
CA CYS A 114 -17.90 1.32 -3.35
C CYS A 114 -18.37 2.75 -3.04
N MET A 115 -19.13 2.90 -1.95
CA MET A 115 -19.73 4.17 -1.52
C MET A 115 -18.73 5.20 -0.98
N LYS A 116 -17.46 4.83 -0.79
CA LYS A 116 -16.41 5.81 -0.46
C LYS A 116 -16.03 6.67 -1.67
N CYS A 117 -16.36 6.22 -2.88
CA CYS A 117 -16.03 6.90 -4.13
C CYS A 117 -17.26 7.21 -4.98
N HIS A 118 -18.28 6.36 -4.95
CA HIS A 118 -19.50 6.49 -5.74
C HIS A 118 -20.72 6.78 -4.86
N SER A 119 -21.59 7.66 -5.33
CA SER A 119 -22.96 7.77 -4.83
C SER A 119 -23.81 6.66 -5.45
N PRO A 120 -24.50 5.82 -4.66
CA PRO A 120 -25.35 4.75 -5.19
C PRO A 120 -26.64 5.28 -5.83
N HIS A 121 -26.98 6.55 -5.60
CA HIS A 121 -28.22 7.17 -6.09
C HIS A 121 -28.00 8.16 -7.20
N ALA A 122 -27.29 9.26 -6.91
CA ALA A 122 -27.03 10.31 -7.88
C ALA A 122 -25.89 11.23 -7.42
N SER A 123 -25.25 11.92 -8.36
CA SER A 123 -24.17 12.87 -8.09
C SER A 123 -24.15 14.04 -9.08
N GLU A 124 -23.49 15.12 -8.66
CA GLU A 124 -23.08 16.22 -9.54
C GLU A 124 -21.98 15.81 -10.51
N ASN A 125 -21.25 14.74 -10.20
CA ASN A 125 -20.10 14.30 -10.98
C ASN A 125 -20.43 13.08 -11.83
N ARG A 126 -19.85 13.03 -13.03
CA ARG A 126 -19.94 11.88 -13.96
C ARG A 126 -19.59 10.58 -13.25
N PHE A 127 -20.19 9.47 -13.69
CA PHE A 127 -20.03 8.13 -13.10
C PHE A 127 -20.46 8.05 -11.64
N ASN A 128 -21.36 8.95 -11.22
CA ASN A 128 -21.84 9.05 -9.84
C ASN A 128 -20.72 9.25 -8.81
N MET A 129 -19.60 9.87 -9.15
CA MET A 129 -18.50 10.05 -8.20
C MET A 129 -18.84 11.07 -7.11
N LEU A 130 -18.38 10.88 -5.87
CA LEU A 130 -18.60 11.84 -4.79
C LEU A 130 -17.88 13.18 -5.01
N ARG A 131 -16.73 13.14 -5.70
CA ARG A 131 -15.90 14.30 -6.04
C ARG A 131 -15.41 14.18 -7.49
N ALA A 132 -15.10 15.31 -8.12
CA ALA A 132 -14.54 15.35 -9.46
C ALA A 132 -13.02 15.11 -9.49
N GLY A 133 -12.56 14.37 -10.51
CA GLY A 133 -11.15 14.27 -10.88
C GLY A 133 -10.23 13.83 -9.73
N ASN A 134 -9.07 14.47 -9.64
CA ASN A 134 -8.05 14.13 -8.64
C ASN A 134 -8.49 14.38 -7.19
N ALA A 135 -9.45 15.29 -6.96
CA ALA A 135 -9.91 15.59 -5.60
C ALA A 135 -10.45 14.34 -4.89
N LEU A 136 -11.09 13.43 -5.63
CA LEU A 136 -11.57 12.16 -5.09
C LEU A 136 -10.42 11.27 -4.56
N CYS A 137 -9.34 11.17 -5.34
CA CYS A 137 -8.19 10.38 -4.95
C CYS A 137 -7.48 10.99 -3.73
N LEU A 138 -7.35 12.32 -3.72
CA LEU A 138 -6.61 13.07 -2.70
C LEU A 138 -7.32 13.13 -1.34
N ASP A 139 -8.62 12.79 -1.26
CA ASP A 139 -9.32 12.65 0.03
C ASP A 139 -8.69 11.57 0.92
N CYS A 140 -8.16 10.52 0.31
CA CYS A 140 -7.42 9.46 1.01
C CYS A 140 -5.91 9.57 0.78
N HIS A 141 -5.47 9.88 -0.45
CA HIS A 141 -4.05 10.03 -0.80
C HIS A 141 -3.51 11.43 -0.52
N LYS A 142 -3.81 11.98 0.67
CA LYS A 142 -3.45 13.36 1.07
C LYS A 142 -1.96 13.65 0.95
N ALA A 143 -1.12 12.71 1.42
CA ALA A 143 0.33 12.84 1.33
C ALA A 143 0.84 13.03 -0.11
N MET A 144 0.16 12.43 -1.11
CA MET A 144 0.48 12.66 -2.52
C MET A 144 0.07 14.08 -2.95
N GLY A 145 -1.12 14.54 -2.55
CA GLY A 145 -1.56 15.91 -2.79
C GLY A 145 -0.61 16.95 -2.21
N ASP A 146 -0.17 16.75 -0.96
CA ASP A 146 0.80 17.62 -0.29
C ASP A 146 2.16 17.61 -0.99
N THR A 147 2.59 16.45 -1.49
CA THR A 147 3.82 16.33 -2.27
C THR A 147 3.71 17.12 -3.57
N LEU A 148 2.64 16.89 -4.34
CA LEU A 148 2.38 17.57 -5.61
C LEU A 148 2.19 19.08 -5.45
N ALA A 149 1.74 19.55 -4.29
CA ALA A 149 1.64 20.97 -3.99
C ALA A 149 3.02 21.62 -3.81
N LYS A 150 4.00 20.88 -3.27
CA LYS A 150 5.31 21.40 -2.83
C LYS A 150 6.43 21.22 -3.86
N VAL A 151 6.41 20.13 -4.63
CA VAL A 151 7.51 19.81 -5.56
C VAL A 151 7.64 20.86 -6.66
N LYS A 152 8.88 21.22 -6.99
CA LYS A 152 9.18 22.22 -8.03
C LYS A 152 8.78 21.76 -9.43
N HIS A 153 9.04 20.48 -9.76
CA HIS A 153 8.75 19.92 -11.06
C HIS A 153 7.65 18.85 -10.94
N LYS A 154 6.48 19.16 -11.49
CA LYS A 154 5.34 18.25 -11.53
C LYS A 154 5.31 17.55 -12.88
N HIS A 155 5.06 16.26 -12.88
CA HIS A 155 4.86 15.56 -14.14
C HIS A 155 3.50 15.92 -14.73
N SER A 156 3.48 16.45 -15.95
CA SER A 156 2.26 16.96 -16.60
C SER A 156 1.05 15.98 -16.58
N PRO A 157 1.21 14.68 -16.87
CA PRO A 157 0.11 13.72 -16.77
C PRO A 157 -0.59 13.68 -15.40
N VAL A 158 0.13 13.98 -14.32
CA VAL A 158 -0.41 13.94 -12.96
C VAL A 158 -1.27 15.17 -12.67
N THR A 159 -0.94 16.33 -13.23
CA THR A 159 -1.75 17.54 -13.08
C THR A 159 -3.05 17.46 -13.88
N THR A 160 -3.05 16.74 -15.01
CA THR A 160 -4.26 16.48 -15.80
C THR A 160 -5.17 15.44 -15.14
N GLY A 161 -4.61 14.34 -14.61
CA GLY A 161 -5.40 13.35 -13.92
C GLY A 161 -4.65 12.08 -13.56
N CYS A 162 -4.85 11.56 -12.33
CA CYS A 162 -4.27 10.29 -11.87
C CYS A 162 -4.63 9.12 -12.80
N LEU A 163 -5.83 9.18 -13.39
CA LEU A 163 -6.36 8.17 -14.30
C LEU A 163 -5.66 8.13 -15.66
N THR A 164 -4.69 9.01 -15.93
CA THR A 164 -3.83 8.90 -17.10
C THR A 164 -3.02 7.60 -17.03
N CYS A 165 -2.48 7.31 -15.84
CA CYS A 165 -1.60 6.16 -15.59
C CYS A 165 -2.25 5.08 -14.72
N HIS A 166 -3.17 5.43 -13.82
CA HIS A 166 -3.80 4.50 -12.89
C HIS A 166 -5.21 4.08 -13.34
N LEU A 167 -5.59 2.85 -12.98
CA LEU A 167 -6.95 2.33 -13.03
C LEU A 167 -7.57 2.45 -11.62
N PRO A 168 -8.78 3.00 -11.47
CA PRO A 168 -9.31 3.33 -10.14
C PRO A 168 -9.76 2.10 -9.33
N HIS A 169 -9.96 0.96 -9.99
CA HIS A 169 -10.50 -0.27 -9.39
C HIS A 169 -9.48 -1.40 -9.34
N ALA A 170 -8.99 -1.83 -10.50
CA ALA A 170 -8.05 -2.94 -10.62
C ALA A 170 -7.26 -2.83 -11.92
N SER A 171 -6.10 -3.48 -11.96
CA SER A 171 -5.29 -3.67 -13.17
C SER A 171 -4.88 -5.13 -13.31
N SER A 172 -5.18 -5.73 -14.46
CA SER A 172 -4.66 -7.04 -14.87
C SER A 172 -3.24 -6.95 -15.43
N LYS A 173 -2.77 -5.74 -15.79
CA LYS A 173 -1.48 -5.56 -16.46
C LYS A 173 -0.33 -5.38 -15.50
N ALA A 174 -0.52 -4.64 -14.40
CA ALA A 174 0.59 -4.22 -13.55
C ALA A 174 0.20 -4.00 -12.08
N GLY A 175 1.22 -3.90 -11.23
CA GLY A 175 1.09 -3.48 -9.84
C GLY A 175 0.67 -2.01 -9.69
N PHE A 176 0.30 -1.61 -8.46
CA PHE A 176 -0.09 -0.23 -8.12
C PHE A 176 -1.19 0.37 -9.02
N LEU A 177 -2.05 -0.50 -9.56
CA LEU A 177 -3.14 -0.13 -10.46
C LEU A 177 -2.68 0.54 -11.76
N LEU A 178 -1.44 0.34 -12.20
CA LEU A 178 -0.96 0.96 -13.42
C LEU A 178 -1.65 0.35 -14.64
N LYS A 179 -1.97 1.18 -15.64
CA LYS A 179 -2.56 0.76 -16.92
C LYS A 179 -1.66 -0.14 -17.75
N ASP A 180 -0.34 -0.06 -17.53
CA ASP A 180 0.64 -0.91 -18.18
C ASP A 180 1.89 -1.05 -17.29
N GLU A 181 2.76 -2.00 -17.60
CA GLU A 181 4.04 -2.17 -16.90
C GLU A 181 5.04 -1.07 -17.27
N VAL A 182 6.00 -0.83 -16.40
CA VAL A 182 7.13 0.07 -16.68
C VAL A 182 8.24 -0.77 -17.33
N PRO A 183 8.77 -0.39 -18.51
CA PRO A 183 8.73 0.96 -19.10
C PRO A 183 7.62 1.22 -20.13
N ALA A 184 6.85 0.21 -20.55
CA ALA A 184 5.85 0.33 -21.62
C ALA A 184 4.86 1.50 -21.42
N LEU A 185 4.39 1.69 -20.18
CA LEU A 185 3.53 2.80 -19.78
C LEU A 185 4.16 4.17 -20.10
N CYS A 186 5.45 4.33 -19.82
CA CYS A 186 6.18 5.57 -20.03
C CYS A 186 6.46 5.78 -21.52
N THR A 187 6.87 4.72 -22.23
CA THR A 187 7.18 4.78 -23.66
C THR A 187 5.97 5.00 -24.55
N GLY A 188 4.75 4.82 -24.02
CA GLY A 188 3.52 5.23 -24.70
C GLY A 188 3.51 6.72 -25.05
N CYS A 189 4.16 7.55 -24.22
CA CYS A 189 4.30 8.99 -24.45
C CYS A 189 5.75 9.41 -24.75
N HIS A 190 6.73 8.84 -24.05
CA HIS A 190 8.14 9.22 -24.16
C HIS A 190 8.85 8.44 -25.28
N LYS A 191 9.45 9.18 -26.23
CA LYS A 191 10.23 8.60 -27.33
C LYS A 191 11.69 8.39 -26.90
N VAL A 192 12.02 7.15 -26.56
CA VAL A 192 13.33 6.73 -26.01
C VAL A 192 14.39 6.44 -27.08
N ASP A 193 13.98 6.41 -28.35
CA ASP A 193 14.83 6.24 -29.54
C ASP A 193 15.44 7.57 -30.04
N LYS A 194 14.97 8.71 -29.52
CA LYS A 194 15.42 10.02 -29.99
C LYS A 194 16.84 10.33 -29.50
N PRO A 195 17.70 10.97 -30.33
CA PRO A 195 19.07 11.32 -29.96
C PRO A 195 19.17 12.16 -28.67
N ILE A 196 18.19 13.03 -28.42
CA ILE A 196 18.13 13.84 -27.20
C ILE A 196 18.00 12.97 -25.95
N PHE A 197 17.18 11.91 -25.99
CA PHE A 197 17.03 10.99 -24.87
C PHE A 197 18.34 10.24 -24.61
N ILE A 198 18.95 9.72 -25.67
CA ILE A 198 20.21 8.97 -25.60
C ILE A 198 21.33 9.84 -25.01
N LYS A 199 21.48 11.09 -25.49
CA LYS A 199 22.45 12.04 -24.96
C LYS A 199 22.20 12.39 -23.49
N GLN A 200 20.95 12.61 -23.08
CA GLN A 200 20.63 12.92 -21.68
C GLN A 200 20.92 11.77 -20.71
N HIS A 201 21.01 10.53 -21.22
CA HIS A 201 21.44 9.35 -20.47
C HIS A 201 22.89 8.95 -20.76
N MET A 202 23.71 9.91 -21.21
CA MET A 202 25.15 9.72 -21.44
C MET A 202 25.46 8.56 -22.40
N ASN A 203 24.56 8.32 -23.35
CA ASN A 203 24.60 7.20 -24.31
C ASN A 203 24.46 5.80 -23.69
N TYR A 204 24.11 5.67 -22.41
CA TYR A 204 23.83 4.36 -21.81
C TYR A 204 22.45 3.84 -22.26
N PRO A 205 22.32 2.52 -22.52
CA PRO A 205 21.11 1.93 -23.07
C PRO A 205 20.02 1.70 -22.01
N VAL A 206 19.50 2.78 -21.43
CA VAL A 206 18.48 2.73 -20.36
C VAL A 206 17.04 2.70 -20.87
N ALA A 207 16.83 2.69 -22.19
CA ALA A 207 15.49 2.71 -22.81
C ALA A 207 14.60 1.53 -22.36
N LYS A 208 15.19 0.37 -22.05
CA LYS A 208 14.50 -0.82 -21.53
C LYS A 208 14.56 -0.92 -20.00
N ALA A 209 15.26 -0.02 -19.33
CA ALA A 209 15.36 -0.02 -17.88
C ALA A 209 14.04 0.43 -17.24
N ARG A 210 13.86 0.09 -15.97
CA ARG A 210 12.70 0.55 -15.22
C ARG A 210 12.86 2.04 -14.90
N CYS A 211 12.12 2.91 -15.59
CA CYS A 211 12.21 4.38 -15.46
C CYS A 211 12.08 4.85 -14.00
N THR A 212 11.19 4.20 -13.24
CA THR A 212 10.92 4.48 -11.82
C THR A 212 12.02 3.98 -10.86
N ALA A 213 13.13 3.44 -11.38
CA ALA A 213 14.32 3.20 -10.58
C ALA A 213 15.07 4.50 -10.27
N CYS A 214 14.95 5.53 -11.11
CA CYS A 214 15.67 6.79 -10.92
C CYS A 214 14.73 7.99 -10.89
N HIS A 215 13.60 7.91 -11.59
CA HIS A 215 12.66 9.02 -11.75
C HIS A 215 11.42 8.87 -10.85
N ASP A 216 10.96 9.97 -10.28
CA ASP A 216 9.64 10.07 -9.66
C ASP A 216 8.60 10.45 -10.74
N PRO A 217 7.71 9.53 -11.15
CA PRO A 217 6.73 9.81 -12.21
C PRO A 217 5.63 10.78 -11.76
N HIS A 218 5.58 11.16 -10.47
CA HIS A 218 4.60 12.13 -9.96
C HIS A 218 5.15 13.55 -9.91
N GLY A 219 6.42 13.69 -9.54
CA GLY A 219 7.08 14.98 -9.42
C GLY A 219 8.24 14.94 -8.43
N SER A 220 9.18 15.86 -8.59
CA SER A 220 10.35 16.00 -7.72
C SER A 220 10.87 17.44 -7.74
N ASP A 221 11.82 17.74 -6.86
CA ASP A 221 12.55 19.01 -6.86
C ASP A 221 13.73 19.01 -7.82
N MET A 222 14.11 17.84 -8.34
CA MET A 222 15.19 17.69 -9.31
C MET A 222 14.70 17.83 -10.76
N PRO A 223 15.53 18.40 -11.66
CA PRO A 223 15.26 18.40 -13.09
C PRO A 223 15.06 17.00 -13.66
N SER A 224 14.32 16.90 -14.77
CA SER A 224 14.02 15.63 -15.44
C SER A 224 13.36 14.59 -14.53
N LEU A 225 12.75 15.04 -13.44
CA LEU A 225 12.02 14.20 -12.48
C LEU A 225 12.87 13.12 -11.80
N LEU A 226 14.18 13.30 -11.63
CA LEU A 226 14.96 12.40 -10.78
C LEU A 226 14.45 12.44 -9.34
N TYR A 227 14.54 11.33 -8.60
CA TYR A 227 14.23 11.39 -7.17
C TYR A 227 15.08 12.43 -6.44
N ASN A 228 14.53 13.01 -5.37
CA ASN A 228 15.17 14.12 -4.63
C ASN A 228 16.56 13.77 -4.06
N ASN A 229 16.82 12.50 -3.74
CA ASN A 229 18.14 12.07 -3.31
C ASN A 229 18.84 11.37 -4.48
N VAL A 230 19.64 12.13 -5.22
CA VAL A 230 20.46 11.59 -6.33
C VAL A 230 21.86 11.29 -5.82
N HIS A 231 22.37 10.11 -6.13
CA HIS A 231 23.74 9.74 -5.78
C HIS A 231 24.73 10.61 -6.56
N LYS A 232 25.80 11.07 -5.91
CA LYS A 232 26.76 12.02 -6.49
C LYS A 232 27.32 11.59 -7.86
N PRO A 233 27.74 10.34 -8.10
CA PRO A 233 28.17 9.89 -9.42
C PRO A 233 27.10 10.07 -10.50
N VAL A 234 25.82 9.87 -10.19
CA VAL A 234 24.72 10.09 -11.15
C VAL A 234 24.51 11.57 -11.39
N ALA A 235 24.47 12.39 -10.33
CA ALA A 235 24.34 13.84 -10.45
C ALA A 235 25.48 14.47 -11.27
N SER A 236 26.68 13.91 -11.16
CA SER A 236 27.88 14.32 -11.91
C SER A 236 28.06 13.59 -13.25
N LYS A 237 27.09 12.75 -13.68
CA LYS A 237 27.13 12.01 -14.96
C LYS A 237 28.34 11.07 -15.11
N MET A 238 28.86 10.55 -14.00
CA MET A 238 30.05 9.70 -13.91
C MET A 238 29.69 8.21 -13.95
N CYS A 239 28.87 7.79 -14.92
CA CYS A 239 28.36 6.41 -15.02
C CYS A 239 29.49 5.37 -15.15
N SER A 240 30.56 5.72 -15.88
CA SER A 240 31.71 4.86 -16.15
C SER A 240 32.59 4.58 -14.93
N GLN A 241 32.34 5.24 -13.79
CA GLN A 241 32.99 4.88 -12.52
C GLN A 241 32.47 3.54 -11.99
N CYS A 242 31.18 3.27 -12.22
CA CYS A 242 30.56 2.05 -11.72
C CYS A 242 30.33 1.03 -12.84
N HIS A 243 29.98 1.51 -14.03
CA HIS A 243 29.61 0.69 -15.18
C HIS A 243 30.72 0.64 -16.23
N ASN A 244 30.64 -0.35 -17.13
CA ASN A 244 31.44 -0.38 -18.35
C ASN A 244 31.13 0.81 -19.25
N ASP A 245 32.00 1.09 -20.23
CA ASP A 245 31.79 2.21 -21.14
C ASP A 245 30.47 2.07 -21.92
N ALA A 246 29.84 3.22 -22.23
CA ALA A 246 28.60 3.29 -22.99
C ALA A 246 28.68 2.59 -24.36
N THR A 247 29.88 2.54 -24.96
CA THR A 247 30.16 1.91 -26.27
C THR A 247 30.52 0.43 -26.18
N SER A 248 30.68 -0.12 -24.98
CA SER A 248 31.06 -1.53 -24.80
C SER A 248 29.92 -2.48 -25.19
N SER A 249 30.24 -3.78 -25.31
CA SER A 249 29.23 -4.82 -25.53
C SER A 249 28.29 -5.03 -24.33
N SER A 250 28.67 -4.56 -23.13
CA SER A 250 27.88 -4.67 -21.90
C SER A 250 27.88 -3.37 -21.08
N PRO A 251 27.34 -2.25 -21.59
CA PRO A 251 27.49 -0.93 -20.97
C PRO A 251 26.95 -0.82 -19.56
N LEU A 252 25.88 -1.54 -19.21
CA LEU A 252 25.26 -1.48 -17.88
C LEU A 252 25.86 -2.49 -16.88
N GLN A 253 26.82 -3.32 -17.30
CA GLN A 253 27.51 -4.21 -16.37
C GLN A 253 28.41 -3.40 -15.44
N THR A 254 28.43 -3.73 -14.17
CA THR A 254 29.30 -3.07 -13.20
C THR A 254 30.73 -3.58 -13.31
N LYS A 255 31.71 -2.70 -13.08
CA LYS A 255 33.15 -3.02 -13.14
C LYS A 255 33.60 -4.00 -12.04
N ARG A 256 32.88 -4.02 -10.93
CA ARG A 256 33.09 -4.94 -9.79
C ARG A 256 31.74 -5.43 -9.26
N SER A 257 31.77 -6.52 -8.50
CA SER A 257 30.60 -7.11 -7.87
C SER A 257 30.45 -6.69 -6.41
N GLY A 258 29.20 -6.54 -5.96
CA GLY A 258 28.87 -6.40 -4.54
C GLY A 258 29.48 -5.16 -3.88
N SER A 259 29.90 -5.30 -2.63
CA SER A 259 30.46 -4.21 -1.81
C SER A 259 31.81 -3.70 -2.31
N GLU A 260 32.57 -4.51 -3.05
CA GLU A 260 33.89 -4.11 -3.56
C GLU A 260 33.80 -2.95 -4.56
N LEU A 261 32.69 -2.84 -5.30
CA LEU A 261 32.42 -1.69 -6.15
C LEU A 261 32.30 -0.40 -5.34
N CYS A 262 31.58 -0.48 -4.21
CA CYS A 262 31.32 0.68 -3.37
C CYS A 262 32.54 1.09 -2.55
N LYS A 263 33.36 0.10 -2.14
CA LYS A 263 34.53 0.28 -1.26
C LYS A 263 35.58 1.21 -1.83
N GLU A 264 35.67 1.35 -3.16
CA GLU A 264 36.60 2.29 -3.81
C GLU A 264 36.38 3.75 -3.38
N CYS A 265 35.16 4.13 -3.01
CA CYS A 265 34.84 5.47 -2.50
C CYS A 265 34.29 5.46 -1.07
N HIS A 266 33.64 4.37 -0.64
CA HIS A 266 33.01 4.23 0.67
C HIS A 266 33.78 3.25 1.57
N SER A 267 35.11 3.30 1.53
CA SER A 267 36.01 2.41 2.28
C SER A 267 35.68 2.37 3.77
N ASP A 268 35.54 3.52 4.41
CA ASP A 268 35.30 3.62 5.85
C ASP A 268 33.96 3.01 6.25
N MET A 269 32.91 3.28 5.46
CA MET A 269 31.58 2.73 5.68
C MET A 269 31.57 1.20 5.55
N VAL A 270 32.20 0.68 4.49
CA VAL A 270 32.29 -0.76 4.25
C VAL A 270 33.13 -1.43 5.35
N ASN A 271 34.34 -0.94 5.59
CA ASN A 271 35.27 -1.51 6.56
C ASN A 271 34.69 -1.49 7.98
N SER A 272 34.12 -0.36 8.43
CA SER A 272 33.52 -0.25 9.76
C SER A 272 32.29 -1.14 9.95
N THR A 273 31.52 -1.41 8.88
CA THR A 273 30.39 -2.32 8.92
C THR A 273 30.84 -3.76 9.11
N PHE A 274 31.81 -4.21 8.30
CA PHE A 274 32.30 -5.59 8.32
C PHE A 274 33.31 -5.89 9.42
N ALA A 275 33.84 -4.86 10.12
CA ALA A 275 34.69 -5.02 11.30
C ALA A 275 33.92 -5.43 12.57
N LYS A 276 32.59 -5.34 12.58
CA LYS A 276 31.75 -5.69 13.72
C LYS A 276 31.45 -7.19 13.76
N ASN A 277 31.31 -7.74 14.97
CA ASN A 277 31.18 -9.19 15.18
C ASN A 277 29.88 -9.80 14.63
N LYS A 278 28.82 -9.00 14.46
CA LYS A 278 27.53 -9.48 13.94
C LYS A 278 27.12 -8.60 12.77
N VAL A 279 27.16 -9.18 11.58
CA VAL A 279 26.72 -8.54 10.34
C VAL A 279 25.30 -8.99 10.03
N HIS A 280 24.46 -8.05 9.62
CA HIS A 280 23.11 -8.34 9.19
C HIS A 280 23.14 -9.14 7.89
N TRP A 281 22.53 -10.32 7.91
CA TRP A 281 22.58 -11.30 6.83
C TRP A 281 22.38 -10.76 5.41
N PRO A 282 21.42 -9.85 5.13
CA PRO A 282 21.23 -9.30 3.78
C PRO A 282 22.47 -8.66 3.16
N LEU A 283 23.43 -8.18 3.97
CA LEU A 283 24.69 -7.63 3.48
C LEU A 283 25.64 -8.69 2.90
N LEU A 284 25.49 -9.96 3.31
CA LEU A 284 26.29 -11.08 2.82
C LEU A 284 25.68 -11.76 1.58
N GLY A 285 24.44 -11.40 1.23
CA GLY A 285 23.77 -11.90 0.04
C GLY A 285 24.35 -11.33 -1.25
N LYS A 286 24.04 -11.95 -2.40
CA LYS A 286 24.52 -11.52 -3.73
C LYS A 286 24.23 -10.04 -4.06
N GLN A 287 23.11 -9.52 -3.56
CA GLN A 287 22.73 -8.12 -3.77
C GLN A 287 23.40 -7.18 -2.74
N GLY A 288 23.84 -7.69 -1.59
CA GLY A 288 24.51 -6.93 -0.53
C GLY A 288 23.77 -5.65 -0.16
N CYS A 289 24.48 -4.52 -0.25
CA CYS A 289 23.94 -3.17 -0.02
C CYS A 289 22.70 -2.87 -0.88
N LEU A 290 22.68 -3.37 -2.11
CA LEU A 290 21.60 -3.15 -3.08
C LEU A 290 20.33 -3.90 -2.72
N THR A 291 20.31 -4.72 -1.67
CA THR A 291 19.06 -5.31 -1.16
C THR A 291 18.13 -4.20 -0.69
N CYS A 292 18.66 -3.23 0.07
CA CYS A 292 17.91 -2.15 0.68
C CYS A 292 18.11 -0.80 -0.02
N HIS A 293 19.28 -0.56 -0.62
CA HIS A 293 19.65 0.71 -1.23
C HIS A 293 19.49 0.72 -2.75
N ASN A 294 19.25 1.90 -3.31
CA ASN A 294 19.28 2.18 -4.74
C ASN A 294 20.40 3.18 -5.05
N PRO A 295 21.51 2.74 -5.67
CA PRO A 295 22.74 3.53 -5.78
C PRO A 295 22.65 4.66 -6.81
N HIS A 296 21.52 4.83 -7.49
CA HIS A 296 21.34 5.89 -8.47
C HIS A 296 20.60 7.09 -7.89
N ALA A 297 19.36 6.88 -7.49
CA ALA A 297 18.54 7.88 -6.85
C ALA A 297 17.42 7.21 -6.05
N ALA A 298 16.94 7.86 -5.00
CA ALA A 298 15.80 7.37 -4.25
C ALA A 298 15.00 8.49 -3.59
N LYS A 299 13.72 8.20 -3.31
CA LYS A 299 12.84 9.12 -2.58
C LYS A 299 13.31 9.33 -1.14
N GLU A 300 13.81 8.27 -0.51
CA GLU A 300 14.26 8.31 0.87
C GLU A 300 15.75 8.71 0.99
N LYS A 301 16.07 9.36 2.10
CA LYS A 301 17.47 9.71 2.44
C LYS A 301 18.33 8.46 2.57
N GLY A 302 19.63 8.62 2.36
CA GLY A 302 20.56 7.48 2.38
C GLY A 302 20.29 6.49 1.24
N LEU A 303 19.59 6.91 0.18
CA LEU A 303 19.32 6.11 -1.01
C LEU A 303 18.54 4.81 -0.71
N LEU A 304 17.64 4.82 0.29
CA LEU A 304 16.80 3.65 0.58
C LEU A 304 15.73 3.48 -0.49
N LYS A 305 15.47 2.23 -0.90
CA LYS A 305 14.48 1.91 -1.95
C LYS A 305 13.04 2.30 -1.60
N ALA A 306 12.73 2.33 -0.31
CA ALA A 306 11.44 2.73 0.25
C ALA A 306 11.64 3.15 1.72
N ASP A 307 10.56 3.56 2.39
CA ASP A 307 10.60 3.85 3.83
C ASP A 307 11.01 2.60 4.63
N LEU A 308 11.49 2.81 5.86
CA LEU A 308 12.05 1.73 6.69
C LEU A 308 11.05 0.61 6.99
N ILE A 309 9.76 0.92 7.20
CA ILE A 309 8.74 -0.12 7.45
C ILE A 309 8.62 -0.99 6.21
N THR A 310 8.56 -0.39 5.02
CA THR A 310 8.46 -1.13 3.76
C THR A 310 9.71 -1.95 3.47
N VAL A 311 10.90 -1.36 3.61
CA VAL A 311 12.18 -2.06 3.34
C VAL A 311 12.35 -3.24 4.31
N CYS A 312 12.24 -3.00 5.62
CA CYS A 312 12.40 -4.05 6.62
C CYS A 312 11.27 -5.08 6.56
N GLY A 313 10.03 -4.62 6.41
CA GLY A 313 8.82 -5.44 6.36
C GLY A 313 8.72 -6.33 5.13
N SER A 314 9.49 -6.08 4.07
CA SER A 314 9.60 -6.99 2.93
C SER A 314 10.09 -8.39 3.34
N CYS A 315 10.95 -8.46 4.38
CA CYS A 315 11.50 -9.68 4.94
C CYS A 315 10.95 -9.97 6.35
N HIS A 316 10.86 -8.96 7.22
CA HIS A 316 10.38 -9.08 8.61
C HIS A 316 8.86 -8.94 8.73
N LYS A 317 8.11 -9.64 7.87
CA LYS A 317 6.64 -9.55 7.81
C LYS A 317 5.97 -9.95 9.12
N ASP A 318 6.52 -10.95 9.81
CA ASP A 318 6.03 -11.42 11.10
C ASP A 318 6.06 -10.32 12.17
N THR A 319 7.11 -9.50 12.15
CA THR A 319 7.30 -8.40 13.10
C THR A 319 6.30 -7.28 12.82
N ILE A 320 6.10 -6.94 11.55
CA ILE A 320 5.10 -5.94 11.15
C ILE A 320 3.68 -6.40 11.53
N GLN A 321 3.33 -7.66 11.22
CA GLN A 321 2.03 -8.23 11.59
C GLN A 321 1.79 -8.27 13.10
N ARG A 322 2.83 -8.59 13.89
CA ARG A 322 2.73 -8.57 15.35
C ARG A 322 2.46 -7.16 15.88
N GLN A 323 3.11 -6.15 15.32
CA GLN A 323 2.90 -4.75 15.68
C GLN A 323 1.49 -4.25 15.31
N GLU A 324 0.96 -4.67 14.17
CA GLU A 324 -0.42 -4.37 13.77
C GLU A 324 -1.44 -4.93 14.76
N LYS A 325 -1.26 -6.20 15.19
CA LYS A 325 -2.12 -6.89 16.16
C LYS A 325 -1.91 -6.46 17.61
N SER A 326 -0.78 -5.80 17.91
CA SER A 326 -0.43 -5.43 19.28
C SER A 326 -1.47 -4.51 19.92
N LEU A 327 -1.96 -4.86 21.12
CA LEU A 327 -2.92 -4.02 21.86
C LEU A 327 -2.29 -2.71 22.34
N THR A 328 -1.03 -2.76 22.75
CA THR A 328 -0.26 -1.56 23.10
C THR A 328 0.59 -1.15 21.91
N LYS A 329 0.55 0.13 21.53
CA LYS A 329 1.36 0.68 20.43
C LYS A 329 2.65 1.27 21.00
N HIS A 330 3.78 0.93 20.38
CA HIS A 330 5.10 1.43 20.75
C HIS A 330 5.53 2.48 19.73
N ASP A 331 5.60 3.73 20.15
CA ASP A 331 5.80 4.91 19.30
C ASP A 331 6.96 4.78 18.29
N PRO A 332 8.19 4.41 18.68
CA PRO A 332 9.30 4.29 17.74
C PRO A 332 9.03 3.28 16.62
N ILE A 333 8.40 2.15 16.93
CA ILE A 333 8.17 1.08 15.96
C ILE A 333 6.98 1.44 15.08
N GLN A 334 5.92 2.02 15.65
CA GLN A 334 4.75 2.47 14.89
C GLN A 334 5.10 3.53 13.85
N LYS A 335 6.05 4.40 14.16
CA LYS A 335 6.56 5.43 13.24
C LYS A 335 7.65 4.90 12.31
N GLY A 336 7.99 3.61 12.36
CA GLY A 336 8.99 3.00 11.48
C GLY A 336 10.43 3.28 11.85
N ASN A 337 10.69 3.80 13.04
CA ASN A 337 12.02 4.13 13.51
C ASN A 337 12.70 2.91 14.16
N CYS A 338 12.89 1.84 13.39
CA CYS A 338 13.57 0.62 13.83
C CYS A 338 15.01 0.91 14.29
N MET A 339 15.64 1.92 13.68
CA MET A 339 17.02 2.32 13.92
C MET A 339 17.23 3.02 15.28
N ALA A 340 16.14 3.39 15.98
CA ALA A 340 16.23 3.89 17.35
C ALA A 340 16.90 2.89 18.29
N CYS A 341 16.68 1.59 18.04
CA CYS A 341 17.19 0.49 18.84
C CYS A 341 18.18 -0.39 18.07
N HIS A 342 17.97 -0.58 16.75
CA HIS A 342 18.78 -1.49 15.94
C HIS A 342 19.80 -0.76 15.06
N ASP A 343 20.95 -1.39 14.84
CA ASP A 343 21.85 -1.09 13.74
C ASP A 343 21.47 -2.03 12.57
N PRO A 344 20.94 -1.50 11.46
CA PRO A 344 20.42 -2.32 10.36
C PRO A 344 21.53 -2.99 9.53
N HIS A 345 22.79 -2.65 9.78
CA HIS A 345 23.94 -3.17 9.05
C HIS A 345 24.73 -4.16 9.90
N ALA A 346 25.24 -3.73 11.04
CA ALA A 346 26.06 -4.58 11.88
C ALA A 346 26.19 -4.04 13.31
N SER A 347 26.31 -4.90 14.30
CA SER A 347 26.58 -4.53 15.70
C SER A 347 27.51 -5.52 16.37
N ASN A 348 28.13 -5.10 17.47
CA ASN A 348 28.77 -6.03 18.41
C ASN A 348 27.74 -6.64 19.38
N SER A 349 26.56 -6.02 19.50
CA SER A 349 25.50 -6.41 20.42
C SER A 349 24.56 -7.46 19.82
N GLN A 350 23.97 -8.28 20.70
CA GLN A 350 22.96 -9.27 20.31
C GLN A 350 21.75 -8.60 19.64
N PHE A 351 21.13 -9.29 18.68
CA PHE A 351 20.00 -8.78 17.89
C PHE A 351 20.28 -7.48 17.13
N LEU A 352 21.57 -7.21 16.87
CA LEU A 352 22.01 -6.00 16.19
C LEU A 352 21.54 -4.72 16.88
N THR A 353 21.48 -4.69 18.21
CA THR A 353 21.13 -3.44 18.91
C THR A 353 22.25 -2.42 18.83
N ASN A 354 21.91 -1.13 18.85
CA ASN A 354 22.87 -0.03 18.77
C ASN A 354 23.53 0.32 20.11
N LYS A 355 23.21 -0.43 21.18
CA LYS A 355 23.87 -0.38 22.49
C LYS A 355 24.18 -1.80 22.99
N PRO A 356 25.18 -1.98 23.87
CA PRO A 356 25.57 -3.30 24.40
C PRO A 356 24.47 -3.98 25.23
N SER A 357 23.82 -3.21 26.12
CA SER A 357 22.78 -3.72 27.01
C SER A 357 21.38 -3.30 26.55
N ILE A 358 20.40 -4.17 26.78
CA ILE A 358 18.98 -3.87 26.53
C ILE A 358 18.48 -2.76 27.45
N ILE A 359 18.98 -2.71 28.69
CA ILE A 359 18.68 -1.61 29.61
C ILE A 359 19.15 -0.28 29.03
N ASP A 360 20.33 -0.21 28.40
CA ASP A 360 20.82 1.02 27.79
C ASP A 360 20.04 1.41 26.52
N VAL A 361 19.56 0.42 25.76
CA VAL A 361 18.67 0.68 24.61
C VAL A 361 17.37 1.33 25.09
N CYS A 362 16.70 0.71 26.06
CA CYS A 362 15.43 1.19 26.60
C CYS A 362 15.61 2.49 27.40
N GLY A 363 16.72 2.62 28.12
CA GLY A 363 17.07 3.75 28.98
C GLY A 363 17.25 5.08 28.26
N LYS A 364 17.39 5.06 26.92
CA LYS A 364 17.36 6.29 26.11
C LYS A 364 16.04 7.05 26.20
N CYS A 365 14.94 6.35 26.50
CA CYS A 365 13.60 6.92 26.57
C CYS A 365 12.87 6.58 27.86
N HIS A 366 13.22 5.47 28.52
CA HIS A 366 12.54 4.99 29.72
C HIS A 366 13.41 5.17 30.96
N ASP A 367 12.91 5.93 31.93
CA ASP A 367 13.52 6.08 33.25
C ASP A 367 13.16 4.90 34.16
N TRP A 368 13.84 3.78 33.97
CA TRP A 368 13.52 2.52 34.63
C TRP A 368 13.79 2.53 36.13
N GLN A 369 14.78 3.32 36.59
CA GLN A 369 15.13 3.43 38.00
C GLN A 369 13.99 4.00 38.85
N LYS A 370 13.08 4.76 38.22
CA LYS A 370 11.92 5.35 38.90
C LYS A 370 10.65 4.48 38.89
N HIS A 371 10.60 3.42 38.07
CA HIS A 371 9.36 2.66 37.84
C HIS A 371 9.49 1.14 38.02
N SER A 372 10.71 0.60 38.14
CA SER A 372 10.91 -0.84 38.36
C SER A 372 11.07 -1.15 39.85
N THR A 373 10.05 -1.75 40.45
CA THR A 373 10.13 -2.35 41.79
C THR A 373 10.84 -3.71 41.78
N HIS A 374 11.12 -4.25 40.60
CA HIS A 374 11.78 -5.53 40.43
C HIS A 374 13.28 -5.35 40.08
N PRO A 375 14.19 -6.11 40.70
CA PRO A 375 15.62 -6.05 40.39
C PRO A 375 15.89 -6.52 38.95
N ILE A 376 16.65 -5.72 38.20
CA ILE A 376 17.13 -6.02 36.84
C ILE A 376 18.60 -5.58 36.70
N GLY A 377 19.27 -6.02 35.63
CA GLY A 377 20.64 -5.66 35.31
C GLY A 377 21.61 -6.84 35.39
N ASP A 378 22.88 -6.54 35.11
CA ASP A 378 23.87 -7.58 34.82
C ASP A 378 24.25 -8.46 36.03
N LYS A 379 23.94 -7.97 37.24
CA LYS A 379 24.15 -8.71 38.49
C LYS A 379 23.01 -9.68 38.83
N ILE A 380 21.87 -9.59 38.14
CA ILE A 380 20.67 -10.37 38.45
C ILE A 380 20.49 -11.41 37.36
N LYS A 381 20.46 -12.70 37.73
CA LYS A 381 20.24 -13.80 36.78
C LYS A 381 18.76 -14.05 36.53
N ASP A 382 18.41 -14.35 35.28
CA ASP A 382 17.05 -14.76 34.93
C ASP A 382 16.80 -16.20 35.42
N LYS A 383 15.77 -16.39 36.25
CA LYS A 383 15.47 -17.72 36.82
C LYS A 383 15.03 -18.74 35.77
N ARG A 384 14.43 -18.30 34.67
CA ARG A 384 14.02 -19.17 33.54
C ARG A 384 15.21 -19.60 32.71
N ASN A 385 16.27 -18.80 32.70
CA ASN A 385 17.51 -19.13 32.00
C ASN A 385 18.72 -18.51 32.73
N LYS A 386 19.41 -19.35 33.51
CA LYS A 386 20.57 -18.93 34.33
C LYS A 386 21.76 -18.41 33.51
N ASN A 387 21.78 -18.64 32.20
CA ASN A 387 22.80 -18.08 31.30
C ASN A 387 22.53 -16.62 30.93
N LEU A 388 21.32 -16.11 31.20
CA LEU A 388 20.92 -14.74 30.92
C LEU A 388 20.83 -13.91 32.21
N THR A 389 20.99 -12.61 32.05
CA THR A 389 20.70 -11.64 33.11
C THR A 389 19.27 -11.12 32.96
N MET A 390 18.67 -10.65 34.05
CA MET A 390 17.34 -10.05 34.03
C MET A 390 17.41 -8.71 33.31
N GLN A 391 16.76 -8.63 32.16
CA GLN A 391 16.73 -7.44 31.31
C GLN A 391 15.28 -6.99 31.08
N CYS A 392 15.05 -5.83 30.46
CA CYS A 392 13.69 -5.37 30.14
C CYS A 392 12.93 -6.38 29.27
N LEU A 393 13.62 -7.03 28.32
CA LEU A 393 13.06 -8.07 27.45
C LEU A 393 12.84 -9.42 28.15
N SER A 394 13.22 -9.59 29.42
CA SER A 394 12.78 -10.74 30.21
C SER A 394 11.27 -10.72 30.41
N CYS A 395 10.67 -9.53 30.53
CA CYS A 395 9.25 -9.34 30.81
C CYS A 395 8.49 -8.73 29.63
N HIS A 396 9.15 -7.88 28.83
CA HIS A 396 8.50 -7.17 27.73
C HIS A 396 8.88 -7.71 26.34
N ARG A 397 8.00 -7.48 25.38
CA ARG A 397 8.21 -7.73 23.95
C ARG A 397 7.92 -6.43 23.20
N ALA A 398 8.96 -5.62 23.02
CA ALA A 398 8.83 -4.27 22.45
C ALA A 398 8.18 -4.24 21.05
N HIS A 399 8.30 -5.33 20.29
CA HIS A 399 7.69 -5.48 18.96
C HIS A 399 6.19 -5.80 18.97
N GLY A 400 5.59 -5.90 20.16
CA GLY A 400 4.14 -6.09 20.32
C GLY A 400 3.76 -7.47 20.85
N THR A 401 2.58 -7.51 21.48
CA THR A 401 1.93 -8.69 22.05
C THR A 401 0.42 -8.54 21.93
N GLU A 402 -0.30 -9.65 21.94
CA GLU A 402 -1.77 -9.63 22.03
C GLU A 402 -2.28 -9.16 23.41
N TYR A 403 -1.37 -8.97 24.37
CA TYR A 403 -1.67 -8.49 25.72
C TYR A 403 -1.21 -7.04 25.92
N LYS A 404 -1.78 -6.38 26.94
CA LYS A 404 -1.43 -4.98 27.29
C LYS A 404 0.00 -4.89 27.85
N HIS A 405 0.61 -3.71 27.78
CA HIS A 405 1.92 -3.42 28.38
C HIS A 405 3.08 -4.28 27.85
N PHE A 406 2.93 -4.85 26.64
CA PHE A 406 3.96 -5.64 25.97
C PHE A 406 4.38 -6.91 26.72
N ILE A 407 3.56 -7.43 27.65
CA ILE A 407 3.88 -8.69 28.33
C ILE A 407 3.50 -9.90 27.45
N PRO A 408 4.26 -11.00 27.48
CA PRO A 408 4.00 -12.17 26.65
C PRO A 408 2.93 -13.13 27.22
N PHE A 409 2.23 -12.76 28.30
CA PHE A 409 1.23 -13.58 28.97
C PHE A 409 -0.08 -12.82 29.19
N PRO A 410 -1.23 -13.51 29.32
CA PRO A 410 -2.54 -12.88 29.52
C PRO A 410 -2.59 -11.93 30.72
N THR A 411 -1.97 -12.33 31.83
CA THR A 411 -1.91 -11.54 33.05
C THR A 411 -0.48 -11.38 33.57
N THR A 412 -0.25 -10.35 34.37
CA THR A 412 1.04 -10.16 35.07
C THR A 412 1.35 -11.34 36.00
N SER A 413 0.34 -11.92 36.65
CA SER A 413 0.51 -13.09 37.51
C SER A 413 1.06 -14.30 36.74
N ASP A 414 0.55 -14.54 35.53
CA ASP A 414 1.04 -15.62 34.65
C ASP A 414 2.51 -15.41 34.25
N LEU A 415 2.93 -14.16 34.06
CA LEU A 415 4.32 -13.80 33.82
C LEU A 415 5.19 -14.01 35.08
N CYS A 416 4.74 -13.55 36.25
CA CYS A 416 5.50 -13.65 37.50
C CYS A 416 5.75 -15.10 37.91
N THR A 417 4.74 -15.96 37.74
CA THR A 417 4.84 -17.39 38.09
C THR A 417 5.83 -18.15 37.22
N GLN A 418 6.33 -17.59 36.11
CA GLN A 418 7.42 -18.20 35.33
C GLN A 418 8.77 -18.23 36.06
N CYS A 419 8.95 -17.38 37.09
CA CYS A 419 10.18 -17.29 37.88
C CYS A 419 9.93 -17.54 39.38
N HIS A 420 8.67 -17.51 39.79
CA HIS A 420 8.25 -17.65 41.18
C HIS A 420 7.26 -18.81 41.29
N ASP A 421 7.74 -20.02 40.99
CA ASP A 421 6.93 -21.25 40.98
C ASP A 421 6.18 -21.48 42.29
N GLN A 422 6.71 -20.99 43.41
CA GLN A 422 6.05 -21.07 44.72
C GLN A 422 4.71 -20.32 44.81
N TYR A 423 4.41 -19.44 43.86
CA TYR A 423 3.15 -18.69 43.78
C TYR A 423 2.23 -19.20 42.68
N LYS A 424 2.60 -20.28 41.99
CA LYS A 424 1.75 -20.94 41.00
C LYS A 424 0.62 -21.63 41.76
N ARG A 425 -0.60 -21.14 41.57
CA ARG A 425 -1.82 -21.71 42.17
C ARG A 425 -2.33 -22.88 41.37
#